data_AF-A0A7S2V271-F1
#
_entry.id   AF-A0A7S2V271-F1
#
_cell.length_a   1.000
_cell.length_b   1.000
_cell.length_c   1.000
_cell.angle_alpha   90.00
_cell.angle_beta   90.00
_cell.angle_gamma   90.00
#
_symmetry.space_group_name_H-M   'P 1'
#
loop_
_entity.id
_entity.type
_entity.pdbx_description
1 polymer ?
#
loop_
_entity_poly.entity_id
_entity_poly.type
_entity_poly.pdbx_seq_one_letter_code
_entity_poly.pdbx_strand_id
1 'polypeptide(L)'
;MASSEVRALTLEVATRLAEVLVMQYPVLREAIRGVAARVLEKCLESVNNSVDELLNSEKDPFTVNDFLQQNVNKIRHNRFQAAVEQAFAIAASAENRHRAKEEIASFMKQWYRQTHGVNSSSNAEDMSAILEAYWSLAAKRFVDNACIVIDRKILGSISGAMQEQLYRFVQDDQKLASFFEVDATIIKRKEELAAKKERLMKASAAMSDLALRKSTGLEHMKVTVRAGAQGLGCSLGEESGKVTIQGFRAMPANTPNPAQEAGLKVGDIIDSINGERCMSLQEAVTKLQGSTGSISLSITRQ
;
A
#
# COMPACT_ATOMS: atom_id res chain seq x y z
N MET A 1 16.09 -28.29 -4.52
CA MET A 1 16.20 -27.25 -3.47
C MET A 1 15.94 -25.85 -4.02
N ALA A 2 16.67 -25.34 -5.02
CA ALA A 2 16.39 -24.01 -5.59
C ALA A 2 14.97 -23.86 -6.17
N SER A 3 14.51 -24.86 -6.94
CA SER A 3 13.15 -24.88 -7.54
C SER A 3 12.04 -24.79 -6.48
N SER A 4 12.18 -25.51 -5.36
CA SER A 4 11.22 -25.48 -4.24
C SER A 4 11.22 -24.15 -3.48
N GLU A 5 12.38 -23.51 -3.33
CA GLU A 5 12.49 -22.19 -2.70
C GLU A 5 11.86 -21.09 -3.57
N VAL A 6 12.13 -21.11 -4.88
CA VAL A 6 11.51 -20.19 -5.85
C VAL A 6 9.99 -20.33 -5.82
N ARG A 7 9.47 -21.56 -5.75
CA ARG A 7 8.03 -21.80 -5.59
C ARG A 7 7.47 -21.21 -4.30
N ALA A 8 8.13 -21.46 -3.17
CA ALA A 8 7.67 -20.95 -1.88
C ALA A 8 7.60 -19.42 -1.88
N LEU A 9 8.67 -18.76 -2.35
CA LEU A 9 8.73 -17.30 -2.46
C LEU A 9 7.68 -16.75 -3.42
N THR A 10 7.51 -17.36 -4.60
CA THR A 10 6.51 -16.91 -5.58
C THR A 10 5.09 -17.07 -5.04
N LEU A 11 4.80 -18.17 -4.34
CA LEU A 11 3.50 -18.39 -3.70
C LEU A 11 3.24 -17.40 -2.58
N GLU A 12 4.26 -17.07 -1.79
CA GLU A 12 4.17 -16.04 -0.76
C GLU A 12 3.84 -14.67 -1.37
N VAL A 13 4.56 -14.26 -2.42
CA VAL A 13 4.29 -13.01 -3.13
C VAL A 13 2.86 -12.98 -3.69
N ALA A 14 2.42 -14.04 -4.37
CA ALA A 14 1.06 -14.14 -4.88
C ALA A 14 0.01 -14.05 -3.76
N THR A 15 0.29 -14.68 -2.62
CA THR A 15 -0.58 -14.65 -1.44
C THR A 15 -0.66 -13.24 -0.85
N ARG A 16 0.48 -12.55 -0.68
CA ARG A 16 0.52 -11.18 -0.16
C ARG A 16 -0.20 -10.20 -1.09
N LEU A 17 -0.02 -10.35 -2.40
CA LEU A 17 -0.75 -9.53 -3.37
C LEU A 17 -2.27 -9.75 -3.26
N ALA A 18 -2.72 -11.00 -3.11
CA ALA A 18 -4.14 -11.28 -2.89
C ALA A 18 -4.67 -10.71 -1.57
N GLU A 19 -3.88 -10.76 -0.49
CA GLU A 19 -4.22 -10.16 0.80
C GLU A 19 -4.42 -8.64 0.72
N VAL A 20 -3.65 -7.95 -0.13
CA VAL A 20 -3.75 -6.49 -0.31
C VAL A 20 -4.89 -6.12 -1.27
N LEU A 21 -4.98 -6.77 -2.44
CA LEU A 21 -5.88 -6.37 -3.51
C LEU A 21 -7.34 -6.77 -3.27
N VAL A 22 -7.58 -7.93 -2.67
CA VAL A 22 -8.93 -8.50 -2.47
C VAL A 22 -9.22 -8.78 -1.00
N MET A 23 -8.67 -7.96 -0.10
CA MET A 23 -8.84 -8.06 1.36
C MET A 23 -10.29 -8.27 1.80
N GLN A 24 -11.24 -7.62 1.11
CA GLN A 24 -12.66 -7.66 1.45
C GLN A 24 -13.38 -8.94 1.04
N TYR A 25 -12.75 -9.78 0.23
CA TYR A 25 -13.35 -10.98 -0.38
C TYR A 25 -12.56 -12.23 0.05
N PRO A 26 -12.86 -12.83 1.21
CA PRO A 26 -12.08 -13.94 1.75
C PRO A 26 -12.12 -15.19 0.83
N VAL A 27 -13.27 -15.49 0.22
CA VAL A 27 -13.44 -16.63 -0.68
C VAL A 27 -12.60 -16.46 -1.95
N LEU A 28 -12.64 -15.28 -2.56
CA LEU A 28 -11.82 -14.96 -3.73
C LEU A 28 -10.33 -15.04 -3.42
N ARG A 29 -9.89 -14.57 -2.25
CA ARG A 29 -8.49 -14.65 -1.82
C ARG A 29 -8.00 -16.10 -1.74
N GLU A 30 -8.76 -16.99 -1.10
CA GLU A 30 -8.40 -18.41 -1.03
C GLU A 30 -8.44 -19.08 -2.40
N ALA A 31 -9.40 -18.70 -3.26
CA ALA A 31 -9.46 -19.20 -4.63
C ALA A 31 -8.23 -18.80 -5.46
N ILE A 32 -7.80 -17.53 -5.37
CA ILE A 32 -6.58 -17.03 -6.04
C ILE A 32 -5.34 -17.75 -5.50
N ARG A 33 -5.22 -17.92 -4.17
CA ARG A 33 -4.11 -18.68 -3.56
C ARG A 33 -4.07 -20.11 -4.08
N GLY A 34 -5.22 -20.78 -4.16
CA GLY A 34 -5.34 -22.13 -4.71
C GLY A 34 -4.96 -22.21 -6.19
N VAL A 35 -5.33 -21.22 -7.00
CA VAL A 35 -4.90 -21.13 -8.41
C VAL A 35 -3.38 -20.93 -8.50
N ALA A 36 -2.82 -19.99 -7.75
CA ALA A 36 -1.38 -19.74 -7.73
C ALA A 36 -0.60 -21.00 -7.38
N ALA A 37 -1.02 -21.73 -6.34
CA ALA A 37 -0.39 -22.98 -5.93
C ALA A 37 -0.39 -24.05 -7.03
N ARG A 38 -1.53 -24.26 -7.71
CA ARG A 38 -1.67 -25.24 -8.80
C ARG A 38 -0.86 -24.86 -10.04
N VAL A 39 -0.87 -23.58 -10.41
CA VAL A 39 -0.10 -23.09 -11.57
C VAL A 39 1.39 -23.24 -11.30
N LEU A 40 1.85 -22.87 -10.12
CA LEU A 40 3.25 -23.03 -9.71
C LEU A 40 3.70 -24.49 -9.72
N GLU A 41 2.85 -25.41 -9.26
CA GLU A 41 3.16 -26.85 -9.27
C GLU A 41 3.39 -27.38 -10.70
N LYS A 42 2.54 -26.99 -11.66
CA LYS A 42 2.73 -27.33 -13.07
C LYS A 42 3.98 -26.70 -13.68
N CYS A 43 4.25 -25.44 -13.35
CA CYS A 43 5.48 -24.77 -13.79
C CYS A 43 6.73 -25.49 -13.26
N LEU A 44 6.73 -25.92 -11.99
CA LEU A 44 7.83 -26.68 -11.40
C LEU A 44 8.06 -28.03 -12.08
N GLU A 45 6.99 -28.76 -12.36
CA GLU A 45 7.09 -30.03 -13.08
C GLU A 45 7.72 -29.82 -14.46
N SER A 46 7.26 -28.79 -15.20
CA SER A 46 7.85 -28.44 -16.49
C SER A 46 9.33 -28.02 -16.38
N VAL A 47 9.71 -27.30 -15.31
CA VAL A 47 11.11 -26.91 -15.07
C VAL A 47 11.97 -28.12 -14.77
N ASN A 48 11.53 -29.02 -13.89
CA ASN A 48 12.29 -30.22 -13.54
C ASN A 48 12.57 -31.06 -14.79
N ASN A 49 11.54 -31.30 -15.62
CA ASN A 49 11.71 -32.02 -16.88
C ASN A 49 12.72 -31.32 -17.80
N SER A 50 12.65 -29.99 -17.92
CA SER A 50 13.59 -29.23 -18.75
C SER A 50 15.02 -29.25 -18.20
N VAL A 51 15.20 -29.24 -16.88
CA VAL A 51 16.51 -29.33 -16.23
C VAL A 51 17.10 -30.75 -16.39
N ASP A 52 16.27 -31.78 -16.31
CA ASP A 52 16.68 -33.16 -16.57
C ASP A 52 17.09 -33.36 -18.04
N GLU A 53 16.37 -32.75 -18.98
CA GLU A 53 16.76 -32.69 -20.40
C GLU A 53 18.11 -32.00 -20.58
N LEU A 54 18.36 -30.86 -19.90
CA LEU A 54 19.65 -30.18 -19.93
C LEU A 54 20.78 -31.07 -19.38
N LEU A 55 20.56 -31.74 -18.24
CA LEU A 55 21.54 -32.67 -17.67
C LEU A 55 21.83 -33.82 -18.63
N ASN A 56 20.80 -34.40 -19.26
CA ASN A 56 20.98 -35.48 -20.22
C ASN A 56 21.73 -35.00 -21.46
N SER A 57 21.50 -33.78 -21.92
CA SER A 57 22.24 -33.21 -23.06
C SER A 57 23.74 -32.99 -22.77
N GLU A 58 24.10 -32.69 -21.52
CA GLU A 58 25.50 -32.51 -21.10
C GLU A 58 26.20 -33.83 -20.75
N LYS A 59 25.48 -34.97 -20.69
CA LYS A 59 26.11 -36.29 -20.52
C LYS A 59 26.86 -36.75 -21.76
N ASP A 60 26.42 -36.29 -22.93
CA ASP A 60 26.96 -36.68 -24.22
C ASP A 60 27.83 -35.55 -24.79
N PRO A 61 29.17 -35.58 -24.58
CA PRO A 61 30.07 -34.51 -25.00
C PRO A 61 30.16 -34.42 -26.53
N PHE A 62 29.38 -33.52 -27.12
CA PHE A 62 29.45 -33.19 -28.56
C PHE A 62 30.37 -31.99 -28.87
N THR A 63 31.14 -31.51 -27.89
CA THR A 63 31.91 -30.27 -28.02
C THR A 63 33.30 -30.49 -28.62
N VAL A 64 33.41 -30.43 -29.94
CA VAL A 64 34.65 -30.01 -30.63
C VAL A 64 34.67 -28.48 -30.71
N ASN A 65 34.61 -27.82 -29.56
CA ASN A 65 34.55 -26.36 -29.49
C ASN A 65 35.94 -25.80 -29.16
N ASP A 66 36.36 -24.72 -29.82
CA ASP A 66 37.61 -24.00 -29.57
C ASP A 66 37.82 -23.66 -28.08
N PHE A 67 36.75 -23.43 -27.34
CA PHE A 67 36.79 -23.20 -25.89
C PHE A 67 37.34 -24.39 -25.09
N LEU A 68 37.06 -25.63 -25.52
CA LEU A 68 37.61 -26.83 -24.87
C LEU A 68 39.12 -26.87 -25.06
N GLN A 69 39.60 -26.62 -26.29
CA GLN A 69 41.02 -26.58 -26.59
C GLN A 69 41.74 -25.47 -25.82
N GLN A 70 41.13 -24.29 -25.71
CA GLN A 70 41.67 -23.19 -24.89
C GLN A 70 41.82 -23.58 -23.42
N ASN A 71 40.81 -24.24 -22.82
CA ASN A 71 40.88 -24.68 -21.43
C ASN A 71 41.90 -25.81 -21.22
N VAL A 72 41.99 -26.77 -22.14
CA VAL A 72 43.03 -27.81 -22.12
C VAL A 72 44.41 -27.18 -22.19
N ASN A 73 44.63 -26.22 -23.10
CA ASN A 73 45.89 -25.50 -23.22
C ASN A 73 46.21 -24.68 -21.95
N LYS A 74 45.20 -24.09 -21.31
CA LYS A 74 45.36 -23.40 -20.02
C LYS A 74 45.82 -24.36 -18.92
N ILE A 75 45.20 -25.54 -18.79
CA ILE A 75 45.62 -26.55 -17.81
C ILE A 75 47.07 -27.01 -18.08
N ARG A 76 47.40 -27.28 -19.35
CA ARG A 76 48.78 -27.65 -19.75
C ARG A 76 49.78 -26.55 -19.44
N HIS A 77 49.43 -25.29 -19.71
CA HIS A 77 50.26 -24.15 -19.40
C HIS A 77 50.49 -23.99 -17.89
N ASN A 78 49.45 -24.15 -17.07
CA ASN A 78 49.57 -24.10 -15.61
C ASN A 78 50.49 -25.20 -15.08
N ARG A 79 50.38 -26.44 -15.61
CA ARG A 79 51.29 -27.54 -15.26
C ARG A 79 52.73 -27.24 -15.63
N PHE A 80 52.94 -26.68 -16.82
CA PHE A 80 54.27 -26.23 -17.26
C PHE A 80 54.83 -25.15 -16.34
N GLN A 81 54.03 -24.14 -16.00
CA GLN A 81 54.44 -23.07 -15.10
C GLN A 81 54.84 -23.62 -13.72
N ALA A 82 54.04 -24.51 -13.14
CA ALA A 82 54.35 -25.16 -11.87
C ALA A 82 55.66 -25.96 -11.93
N ALA A 83 55.91 -26.68 -13.04
CA ALA A 83 57.17 -27.39 -13.25
C ALA A 83 58.37 -26.44 -13.35
N VAL A 84 58.21 -25.30 -14.00
CA VAL A 84 59.24 -24.26 -14.09
C VAL A 84 59.54 -23.67 -12.71
N GLU A 85 58.52 -23.32 -11.93
CA GLU A 85 58.67 -22.82 -10.55
C GLU A 85 59.39 -23.85 -9.67
N GLN A 86 59.05 -25.13 -9.78
CA GLN A 86 59.73 -26.21 -9.07
C GLN A 86 61.19 -26.37 -9.48
N ALA A 87 61.50 -26.25 -10.78
CA ALA A 87 62.87 -26.29 -11.28
C ALA A 87 63.72 -25.15 -10.71
N PHE A 88 63.16 -23.94 -10.65
CA PHE A 88 63.82 -22.79 -10.02
C PHE A 88 64.00 -22.96 -8.52
N ALA A 89 63.02 -23.55 -7.82
CA ALA A 89 63.14 -23.84 -6.39
C ALA A 89 64.27 -24.84 -6.09
N ILE A 90 64.44 -25.88 -6.92
CA ILE A 90 65.54 -26.85 -6.80
C ILE A 90 66.89 -26.13 -6.99
N ALA A 91 67.00 -25.32 -8.04
CA ALA A 91 68.22 -24.61 -8.39
C ALA A 91 68.56 -23.42 -7.47
N ALA A 92 67.61 -22.96 -6.64
CA ALA A 92 67.86 -21.94 -5.63
C ALA A 92 68.88 -22.38 -4.57
N SER A 93 69.08 -23.70 -4.42
CA SER A 93 70.08 -24.28 -3.52
C SER A 93 71.49 -24.39 -4.13
N ALA A 94 71.67 -24.06 -5.42
CA ALA A 94 72.93 -24.24 -6.11
C ALA A 94 73.90 -23.07 -5.88
N GLU A 95 75.13 -23.38 -5.47
CA GLU A 95 76.19 -22.40 -5.17
C GLU A 95 76.70 -21.63 -6.39
N ASN A 96 76.50 -22.14 -7.62
CA ASN A 96 77.02 -21.55 -8.84
C ASN A 96 76.01 -21.59 -9.99
N ARG A 97 76.00 -20.52 -10.80
CA ARG A 97 75.07 -20.31 -11.93
C ARG A 97 75.13 -21.42 -12.98
N HIS A 98 76.32 -22.00 -13.22
CA HIS A 98 76.47 -23.11 -14.16
C HIS A 98 75.73 -24.36 -13.68
N ARG A 99 75.87 -24.69 -12.39
CA ARG A 99 75.22 -25.85 -11.76
C ARG A 99 73.70 -25.66 -11.70
N ALA A 100 73.23 -24.47 -11.33
CA ALA A 100 71.81 -24.11 -11.37
C ALA A 100 71.21 -24.31 -12.77
N LYS A 101 71.92 -23.89 -13.82
CA LYS A 101 71.48 -24.06 -15.22
C LYS A 101 71.39 -25.53 -15.61
N GLU A 102 72.35 -26.36 -15.21
CA GLU A 102 72.35 -27.79 -15.49
C GLU A 102 71.22 -28.53 -14.75
N GLU A 103 70.98 -28.18 -13.48
CA GLU A 103 69.92 -28.75 -12.65
C GLU A 103 68.53 -28.41 -13.23
N ILE A 104 68.29 -27.14 -13.59
CA ILE A 104 67.04 -26.73 -14.27
C ILE A 104 66.88 -27.47 -15.61
N ALA A 105 67.93 -27.50 -16.45
CA ALA A 105 67.86 -28.14 -17.76
C ALA A 105 67.63 -29.65 -17.66
N SER A 106 68.21 -30.31 -16.66
CA SER A 106 68.01 -31.74 -16.39
C SER A 106 66.58 -32.01 -15.95
N PHE A 107 66.08 -31.25 -14.96
CA PHE A 107 64.71 -31.37 -14.46
C PHE A 107 63.67 -31.15 -15.57
N MET A 108 63.80 -30.06 -16.33
CA MET A 108 62.83 -29.75 -17.40
C MET A 108 62.83 -30.80 -18.53
N LYS A 109 63.99 -31.38 -18.87
CA LYS A 109 64.07 -32.49 -19.84
C LYS A 109 63.41 -33.75 -19.31
N GLN A 110 63.60 -34.07 -18.03
CA GLN A 110 62.98 -35.22 -17.39
C GLN A 110 61.46 -35.04 -17.32
N TRP A 111 60.99 -33.89 -16.88
CA TRP A 111 59.57 -33.53 -16.86
C TRP A 111 58.96 -33.65 -18.26
N TYR A 112 59.59 -33.08 -19.29
CA TYR A 112 59.08 -33.17 -20.65
C TYR A 112 58.93 -34.63 -21.13
N ARG A 113 59.91 -35.50 -20.84
CA ARG A 113 59.84 -36.92 -21.20
C ARG A 113 58.77 -37.69 -20.42
N GLN A 114 58.51 -37.31 -19.18
CA GLN A 114 57.47 -37.93 -18.36
C GLN A 114 56.07 -37.49 -18.83
N THR A 115 55.89 -36.18 -19.05
CA THR A 115 54.62 -35.55 -19.41
C THR A 115 54.22 -35.78 -20.86
N HIS A 116 55.16 -35.85 -21.80
CA HIS A 116 54.91 -36.06 -23.24
C HIS A 116 55.40 -37.42 -23.77
N GLY A 117 55.90 -38.29 -22.90
CA GLY A 117 56.26 -39.65 -23.29
C GLY A 117 55.02 -40.49 -23.55
N VAL A 118 55.11 -41.45 -24.48
CA VAL A 118 54.04 -42.42 -24.74
C VAL A 118 53.99 -43.46 -23.62
N ASN A 119 53.52 -43.04 -22.46
CA ASN A 119 53.36 -43.90 -21.27
C ASN A 119 51.93 -43.79 -20.72
N SER A 120 51.47 -44.83 -20.03
CA SER A 120 50.09 -44.89 -19.54
C SER A 120 49.74 -43.78 -18.56
N SER A 121 50.73 -43.24 -17.82
CA SER A 121 50.54 -42.19 -16.82
C SER A 121 50.29 -40.83 -17.49
N SER A 122 51.10 -40.46 -18.48
CA SER A 122 50.97 -39.25 -19.29
C SER A 122 49.64 -39.21 -20.02
N ASN A 123 49.23 -40.33 -20.64
CA ASN A 123 47.93 -40.43 -21.30
C ASN A 123 46.77 -40.23 -20.30
N ALA A 124 46.87 -40.79 -19.08
CA ALA A 124 45.87 -40.61 -18.05
C ALA A 124 45.80 -39.16 -17.56
N GLU A 125 46.94 -38.49 -17.40
CA GLU A 125 47.02 -37.08 -17.01
C GLU A 125 46.45 -36.13 -18.08
N ASP A 126 46.67 -36.43 -19.36
CA ASP A 126 46.10 -35.69 -20.48
C ASP A 126 44.58 -35.88 -20.57
N MET A 127 44.09 -37.12 -20.41
CA MET A 127 42.64 -37.40 -20.36
C MET A 127 41.99 -36.72 -19.16
N SER A 128 42.66 -36.71 -18.00
CA SER A 128 42.18 -35.96 -16.83
C SER A 128 42.07 -34.46 -17.12
N ALA A 129 43.03 -33.87 -17.84
CA ALA A 129 42.97 -32.46 -18.21
C ALA A 129 41.80 -32.17 -19.17
N ILE A 130 41.53 -33.08 -20.11
CA ILE A 130 40.39 -32.96 -21.04
C ILE A 130 39.08 -33.05 -20.28
N LEU A 131 38.93 -34.00 -19.36
CA LEU A 131 37.74 -34.17 -18.53
C LEU A 131 37.51 -32.95 -17.63
N GLU A 132 38.56 -32.41 -17.01
CA GLU A 132 38.49 -31.21 -16.17
C GLU A 132 38.09 -29.96 -16.98
N ALA A 133 38.66 -29.80 -18.16
CA ALA A 133 38.31 -28.72 -19.08
C ALA A 133 36.86 -28.82 -19.56
N TYR A 134 36.41 -30.04 -19.89
CA TYR A 134 35.02 -30.28 -20.29
C TYR A 134 34.05 -30.02 -19.14
N TRP A 135 34.32 -30.58 -17.96
CA TRP A 135 33.51 -30.37 -16.76
C TRP A 135 33.33 -28.88 -16.44
N SER A 136 34.41 -28.11 -16.50
CA SER A 136 34.36 -26.67 -16.25
C SER A 136 33.44 -25.93 -17.23
N LEU A 137 33.44 -26.34 -18.50
CA LEU A 137 32.59 -25.75 -19.54
C LEU A 137 31.12 -26.19 -19.39
N ALA A 138 30.90 -27.50 -19.21
CA ALA A 138 29.57 -28.09 -19.05
C ALA A 138 28.89 -27.55 -17.78
N ALA A 139 29.61 -27.47 -16.66
CA ALA A 139 29.09 -26.89 -15.42
C ALA A 139 28.64 -25.44 -15.60
N LYS A 140 29.45 -24.61 -16.29
CA LYS A 140 29.08 -23.21 -16.56
C LYS A 140 27.82 -23.12 -17.43
N ARG A 141 27.78 -23.87 -18.54
CA ARG A 141 26.62 -23.90 -19.45
C ARG A 141 25.36 -24.38 -18.75
N PHE A 142 25.48 -25.44 -17.95
CA PHE A 142 24.38 -25.99 -17.19
C PHE A 142 23.81 -24.96 -16.22
N VAL A 143 24.66 -24.29 -15.43
CA VAL A 143 24.22 -23.25 -14.49
C VAL A 143 23.51 -22.11 -15.21
N ASP A 144 24.11 -21.57 -16.29
CA ASP A 144 23.52 -20.47 -17.06
C ASP A 144 22.17 -20.88 -17.66
N ASN A 145 22.10 -22.06 -18.29
CA ASN A 145 20.88 -22.56 -18.92
C ASN A 145 19.79 -22.92 -17.91
N ALA A 146 20.15 -23.52 -16.77
CA ALA A 146 19.19 -23.85 -15.72
C ALA A 146 18.53 -22.58 -15.16
N CYS A 147 19.31 -21.52 -14.94
CA CYS A 147 18.79 -20.22 -14.52
C CYS A 147 17.82 -19.63 -15.57
N ILE A 148 18.19 -19.67 -16.85
CA ILE A 148 17.33 -19.20 -17.97
C ILE A 148 16.03 -19.99 -18.03
N VAL A 149 16.09 -21.32 -17.86
CA VAL A 149 14.90 -22.19 -17.87
C VAL A 149 13.97 -21.84 -16.72
N ILE A 150 14.50 -21.71 -15.50
CA ILE A 150 13.71 -21.34 -14.32
C ILE A 150 13.02 -19.99 -14.52
N ASP A 151 13.77 -18.97 -14.97
CA ASP A 151 13.22 -17.63 -15.21
C ASP A 151 12.09 -17.67 -16.26
N ARG A 152 12.34 -18.30 -17.41
CA ARG A 152 11.37 -18.35 -18.51
C ARG A 152 10.13 -19.18 -18.19
N LYS A 153 10.28 -20.31 -17.51
CA LYS A 153 9.21 -21.30 -17.26
C LYS A 153 8.48 -21.12 -15.92
N ILE A 154 9.03 -20.32 -15.00
CA ILE A 154 8.31 -19.90 -13.79
C ILE A 154 7.87 -18.46 -13.97
N LEU A 155 8.80 -17.50 -13.93
CA LEU A 155 8.47 -16.07 -13.91
C LEU A 155 7.83 -15.60 -15.22
N GLY A 156 8.32 -16.11 -16.36
CA GLY A 156 7.78 -15.76 -17.67
C GLY A 156 6.37 -16.30 -17.95
N SER A 157 6.02 -17.48 -17.43
CA SER A 157 4.73 -18.13 -17.75
C SER A 157 3.68 -18.04 -16.64
N ILE A 158 4.08 -17.79 -15.39
CA ILE A 158 3.15 -17.81 -14.25
C ILE A 158 2.01 -16.81 -14.41
N SER A 159 2.30 -15.59 -14.87
CA SER A 159 1.29 -14.54 -15.02
C SER A 159 0.22 -14.94 -16.02
N GLY A 160 0.62 -15.39 -17.21
CA GLY A 160 -0.31 -15.85 -18.25
C GLY A 160 -1.11 -17.09 -17.82
N ALA A 161 -0.46 -18.07 -17.18
CA ALA A 161 -1.13 -19.28 -16.71
C ALA A 161 -2.09 -19.00 -15.55
N MET A 162 -1.74 -18.10 -14.62
CA MET A 162 -2.64 -17.64 -13.57
C MET A 162 -3.83 -16.91 -14.17
N GLN A 163 -3.60 -15.98 -15.10
CA GLN A 163 -4.66 -15.23 -15.76
C GLN A 163 -5.64 -16.16 -16.49
N GLU A 164 -5.15 -17.17 -17.23
CA GLU A 164 -6.00 -18.15 -17.91
C GLU A 164 -6.87 -18.93 -16.92
N GLN A 165 -6.30 -19.39 -15.79
CA GLN A 165 -7.04 -20.12 -14.78
C GLN A 165 -8.06 -19.24 -14.05
N LEU A 166 -7.72 -17.98 -13.78
CA LEU A 166 -8.63 -17.02 -13.16
C LEU A 166 -9.78 -16.63 -14.11
N TYR A 167 -9.55 -16.55 -15.42
CA TYR A 167 -10.63 -16.32 -16.39
C TYR A 167 -11.72 -17.39 -16.33
N ARG A 168 -11.37 -18.63 -15.97
CA ARG A 168 -12.35 -19.72 -15.81
C ARG A 168 -13.33 -19.45 -14.66
N PHE A 169 -12.98 -18.58 -13.70
CA PHE A 169 -13.90 -18.19 -12.63
C PHE A 169 -15.11 -17.42 -13.15
N VAL A 170 -14.95 -16.70 -14.25
CA VAL A 170 -16.02 -15.90 -14.88
C VAL A 170 -17.04 -16.78 -15.62
N GLN A 171 -16.72 -18.04 -15.88
CA GLN A 171 -17.59 -18.95 -16.64
C GLN A 171 -18.69 -19.60 -15.78
N ASP A 172 -18.61 -19.50 -14.45
CA ASP A 172 -19.52 -20.12 -13.49
C ASP A 172 -20.16 -19.03 -12.61
N ASP A 173 -21.34 -18.54 -13.02
CA ASP A 173 -22.03 -17.41 -12.37
C ASP A 173 -22.32 -17.66 -10.88
N GLN A 174 -22.61 -18.91 -10.49
CA GLN A 174 -22.87 -19.25 -9.09
C GLN A 174 -21.60 -19.16 -8.25
N LYS A 175 -20.47 -19.66 -8.76
CA LYS A 175 -19.18 -19.47 -8.09
C LYS A 175 -18.76 -18.01 -8.07
N LEU A 176 -19.00 -17.27 -9.16
CA LEU A 176 -18.65 -15.87 -9.26
C LEU A 176 -19.34 -15.06 -8.14
N ALA A 177 -20.62 -15.30 -7.90
CA ALA A 177 -21.34 -14.67 -6.79
C ALA A 177 -20.69 -14.97 -5.42
N SER A 178 -20.33 -16.23 -5.17
CA SER A 178 -19.67 -16.64 -3.91
C SER A 178 -18.29 -15.99 -3.70
N PHE A 179 -17.57 -15.67 -4.78
CA PHE A 179 -16.27 -15.01 -4.68
C PHE A 179 -16.36 -13.58 -4.18
N PHE A 180 -17.46 -12.88 -4.48
CA PHE A 180 -17.66 -11.48 -4.09
C PHE A 180 -18.43 -11.30 -2.78
N GLU A 181 -18.61 -12.38 -2.00
CA GLU A 181 -19.12 -12.26 -0.64
C GLU A 181 -18.13 -11.50 0.24
N VAL A 182 -18.62 -10.42 0.86
CA VAL A 182 -17.80 -9.51 1.68
C VAL A 182 -17.68 -10.07 3.10
N ASP A 183 -16.49 -9.97 3.67
CA ASP A 183 -16.25 -10.30 5.08
C ASP A 183 -17.21 -9.53 6.01
N ALA A 184 -17.93 -10.26 6.86
CA ALA A 184 -18.89 -9.72 7.83
C ALA A 184 -18.26 -8.66 8.75
N THR A 185 -16.97 -8.80 9.09
CA THR A 185 -16.26 -7.84 9.93
C THR A 185 -16.09 -6.48 9.23
N ILE A 186 -15.86 -6.49 7.91
CA ILE A 186 -15.72 -5.28 7.09
C ILE A 186 -17.08 -4.62 6.90
N ILE A 187 -18.14 -5.40 6.70
CA ILE A 187 -19.53 -4.89 6.62
C ILE A 187 -19.85 -4.12 7.90
N LYS A 188 -19.68 -4.75 9.07
CA LYS A 188 -19.93 -4.12 10.37
C LYS A 188 -19.12 -2.84 10.57
N ARG A 189 -17.83 -2.87 10.22
CA ARG A 189 -16.96 -1.68 10.32
C ARG A 189 -17.39 -0.56 9.39
N LYS A 190 -17.85 -0.88 8.17
CA LYS A 190 -18.39 0.13 7.23
C LYS A 190 -19.66 0.76 7.78
N GLU A 191 -20.55 -0.02 8.38
CA GLU A 191 -21.77 0.49 9.04
C GLU A 191 -21.44 1.43 10.21
N GLU A 192 -20.50 1.03 11.08
CA GLU A 192 -20.05 1.86 12.20
C GLU A 192 -19.43 3.19 11.74
N LEU A 193 -18.59 3.14 10.69
CA LEU A 193 -17.98 4.33 10.11
C LEU A 193 -19.00 5.23 9.41
N ALA A 194 -19.99 4.65 8.71
CA ALA A 194 -21.07 5.40 8.10
C ALA A 194 -21.91 6.13 9.15
N ALA A 195 -22.30 5.44 10.23
CA ALA A 195 -23.02 6.04 11.35
C ALA A 195 -22.20 7.16 12.02
N LYS A 196 -20.89 6.96 12.20
CA LYS A 196 -19.99 8.00 12.74
C LYS A 196 -19.90 9.20 11.81
N LYS A 197 -19.77 8.99 10.50
CA LYS A 197 -19.75 10.06 9.49
C LYS A 197 -21.04 10.88 9.54
N GLU A 198 -22.19 10.23 9.60
CA GLU A 198 -23.49 10.92 9.68
C GLU A 198 -23.61 11.77 10.94
N ARG A 199 -23.19 11.24 12.10
CA ARG A 199 -23.16 12.01 13.37
C ARG A 199 -22.27 13.24 13.27
N LEU A 200 -21.07 13.10 12.69
CA LEU A 200 -20.14 14.21 12.51
C LEU A 200 -20.68 15.26 11.53
N MET A 201 -21.33 14.84 10.45
CA MET A 201 -21.99 15.77 9.52
C MET A 201 -23.09 16.57 10.20
N LYS A 202 -23.96 15.93 11.00
CA LYS A 202 -25.02 16.62 11.76
C LYS A 202 -24.42 17.61 12.78
N ALA A 203 -23.38 17.20 13.50
CA ALA A 203 -22.69 18.08 14.44
C ALA A 203 -22.01 19.28 13.74
N SER A 204 -21.38 19.06 12.58
CA SER A 204 -20.77 20.13 11.78
C SER A 204 -21.81 21.13 11.28
N ALA A 205 -22.98 20.65 10.81
CA ALA A 205 -24.07 21.51 10.38
C ALA A 205 -24.60 22.36 11.54
N ALA A 206 -24.82 21.75 12.71
CA ALA A 206 -25.25 22.47 13.92
C ALA A 206 -24.22 23.52 14.39
N MET A 207 -22.92 23.22 14.30
CA MET A 207 -21.86 24.18 14.62
C MET A 207 -21.79 25.33 13.62
N SER A 208 -22.02 25.07 12.33
CA SER A 208 -22.13 26.11 11.30
C SER A 208 -23.29 27.07 11.59
N ASP A 209 -24.46 26.53 11.95
CA ASP A 209 -25.62 27.34 12.35
C ASP A 209 -25.34 28.19 13.60
N LEU A 210 -24.65 27.62 14.60
CA LEU A 210 -24.24 28.34 15.81
C LEU A 210 -23.22 29.45 15.51
N ALA A 211 -22.28 29.22 14.59
CA ALA A 211 -21.30 30.21 14.17
C ALA A 211 -21.96 31.40 13.44
N LEU A 212 -22.91 31.12 12.54
CA LEU A 212 -23.74 32.14 11.90
C LEU A 212 -24.47 33.00 12.93
N ARG A 213 -25.08 32.39 13.94
CA ARG A 213 -25.79 33.10 15.03
C ARG A 213 -24.87 33.99 15.88
N LYS A 214 -23.63 33.57 16.13
CA LYS A 214 -22.65 34.38 16.88
C LYS A 214 -22.08 35.53 16.05
N SER A 215 -21.91 35.34 14.74
CA SER A 215 -21.37 36.39 13.85
C SER A 215 -22.30 37.57 13.62
N THR A 216 -23.61 37.42 13.87
CA THR A 216 -24.59 38.50 13.69
C THR A 216 -24.68 39.49 14.86
N GLY A 217 -24.03 39.24 16.00
CA GLY A 217 -24.01 40.17 17.15
C GLY A 217 -25.36 40.45 17.83
N LEU A 218 -26.45 39.83 17.37
CA LEU A 218 -27.81 40.04 17.86
C LEU A 218 -28.03 39.30 19.19
N GLU A 219 -28.23 40.04 20.28
CA GLU A 219 -28.60 39.46 21.57
C GLU A 219 -30.12 39.28 21.64
N HIS A 220 -30.56 38.03 21.65
CA HIS A 220 -31.97 37.71 21.93
C HIS A 220 -32.20 37.66 23.44
N MET A 221 -33.08 38.52 23.94
CA MET A 221 -33.46 38.58 25.35
C MET A 221 -34.95 38.30 25.51
N LYS A 222 -35.33 37.61 26.58
CA LYS A 222 -36.72 37.41 26.97
C LYS A 222 -37.03 38.29 28.17
N VAL A 223 -37.95 39.22 28.00
CA VAL A 223 -38.31 40.23 29.01
C VAL A 223 -39.76 40.03 29.40
N THR A 224 -40.06 39.96 30.69
CA THR A 224 -41.44 39.88 31.18
C THR A 224 -41.84 41.22 31.76
N VAL A 225 -42.88 41.82 31.19
CA VAL A 225 -43.37 43.15 31.57
C VAL A 225 -44.75 43.01 32.21
N ARG A 226 -45.01 43.71 33.32
CA ARG A 226 -46.35 43.78 33.91
C ARG A 226 -47.12 44.94 33.28
N ALA A 227 -48.22 44.66 32.59
CA ALA A 227 -49.06 45.71 32.00
C ALA A 227 -49.77 46.53 33.10
N GLY A 228 -49.64 47.85 33.03
CA GLY A 228 -50.35 48.78 33.93
C GLY A 228 -51.75 49.10 33.44
N ALA A 229 -52.48 49.95 34.19
CA ALA A 229 -53.84 50.38 33.85
C ALA A 229 -53.97 51.10 32.48
N GLN A 230 -52.86 51.58 31.91
CA GLN A 230 -52.79 52.20 30.58
C GLN A 230 -51.94 51.39 29.59
N GLY A 231 -51.75 50.09 29.86
CA GLY A 231 -50.93 49.18 29.05
C GLY A 231 -49.45 49.19 29.42
N LEU A 232 -48.58 48.86 28.45
CA LEU A 232 -47.13 48.72 28.64
C LEU A 232 -46.39 50.05 28.72
N GLY A 233 -47.00 51.15 28.29
CA GLY A 233 -46.37 52.46 28.30
C GLY A 233 -45.28 52.66 27.23
N CYS A 234 -45.11 51.76 26.26
CA CYS A 234 -44.18 51.94 25.14
C CYS A 234 -44.88 52.46 23.88
N SER A 235 -44.15 53.24 23.08
CA SER A 235 -44.51 53.60 21.71
C SER A 235 -43.79 52.64 20.77
N LEU A 236 -44.57 51.96 19.93
CA LEU A 236 -44.05 51.02 18.93
C LEU A 236 -44.04 51.69 17.56
N GLY A 237 -43.02 51.39 16.78
CA GLY A 237 -42.95 51.71 15.36
C GLY A 237 -42.63 50.48 14.54
N GLU A 238 -42.57 50.68 13.23
CA GLU A 238 -42.16 49.64 12.29
C GLU A 238 -40.95 50.14 11.50
N GLU A 239 -39.84 49.41 11.60
CA GLU A 239 -38.63 49.70 10.84
C GLU A 239 -38.22 48.43 10.08
N SER A 240 -38.12 48.55 8.75
CA SER A 240 -37.76 47.44 7.86
C SER A 240 -38.63 46.17 8.03
N GLY A 241 -39.94 46.35 8.28
CA GLY A 241 -40.88 45.24 8.46
C GLY A 241 -40.80 44.54 9.82
N LYS A 242 -40.11 45.14 10.80
CA LYS A 242 -40.02 44.65 12.18
C LYS A 242 -40.56 45.67 13.16
N VAL A 243 -41.16 45.19 14.25
CA VAL A 243 -41.73 46.04 15.30
C VAL A 243 -40.62 46.50 16.24
N THR A 244 -40.42 47.81 16.37
CA THR A 244 -39.36 48.40 17.19
C THR A 244 -39.92 49.30 18.28
N ILE A 245 -39.24 49.39 19.41
CA ILE A 245 -39.59 50.34 20.48
C ILE A 245 -39.02 51.70 20.12
N GLN A 246 -39.88 52.66 19.80
CA GLN A 246 -39.47 54.02 19.41
C GLN A 246 -39.45 55.00 20.59
N GLY A 247 -40.11 54.67 21.70
CA GLY A 247 -40.12 55.55 22.87
C GLY A 247 -40.98 55.03 24.01
N PHE A 248 -41.03 55.80 25.08
CA PHE A 248 -41.85 55.51 26.27
C PHE A 248 -42.80 56.67 26.53
N ARG A 249 -44.05 56.36 26.85
CA ARG A 249 -45.09 57.34 27.21
C ARG A 249 -44.90 57.79 28.65
N ALA A 250 -45.13 59.08 28.90
CA ALA A 250 -45.15 59.64 30.25
C ALA A 250 -46.38 59.14 31.02
N MET A 251 -46.18 58.68 32.25
CA MET A 251 -47.27 58.16 33.10
C MET A 251 -47.83 59.26 34.03
N PRO A 252 -49.12 59.23 34.37
CA PRO A 252 -49.71 60.15 35.34
C PRO A 252 -49.02 60.04 36.71
N ALA A 253 -48.92 61.17 37.41
CA ALA A 253 -48.35 61.26 38.76
C ALA A 253 -46.88 60.82 38.91
N ASN A 254 -46.09 60.87 37.83
CA ASN A 254 -44.66 60.55 37.82
C ASN A 254 -44.35 59.11 38.26
N THR A 255 -45.28 58.18 38.01
CA THR A 255 -45.09 56.75 38.27
C THR A 255 -44.14 56.14 37.22
N PRO A 256 -43.33 55.13 37.59
CA PRO A 256 -42.39 54.52 36.68
C PRO A 256 -43.09 53.76 35.54
N ASN A 257 -42.53 53.84 34.33
CA ASN A 257 -43.10 53.22 33.14
C ASN A 257 -42.84 51.69 33.17
N PRO A 258 -43.87 50.85 33.05
CA PRO A 258 -43.70 49.40 33.19
C PRO A 258 -42.71 48.78 32.19
N ALA A 259 -42.68 49.29 30.95
CA ALA A 259 -41.72 48.83 29.95
C ALA A 259 -40.27 49.18 30.31
N GLN A 260 -40.04 50.36 30.90
CA GLN A 260 -38.71 50.77 31.35
C GLN A 260 -38.25 49.99 32.58
N GLU A 261 -39.15 49.73 33.54
CA GLU A 261 -38.85 48.89 34.71
C GLU A 261 -38.47 47.45 34.33
N ALA A 262 -39.07 46.94 33.26
CA ALA A 262 -38.73 45.62 32.72
C ALA A 262 -37.41 45.59 31.93
N GLY A 263 -36.73 46.74 31.75
CA GLY A 263 -35.42 46.81 31.09
C GLY A 263 -35.47 46.88 29.55
N LEU A 264 -36.63 47.25 28.98
CA LEU A 264 -36.75 47.55 27.56
C LEU A 264 -36.05 48.87 27.24
N LYS A 265 -35.45 48.96 26.07
CA LYS A 265 -34.74 50.14 25.55
C LYS A 265 -35.31 50.58 24.21
N VAL A 266 -35.15 51.86 23.89
CA VAL A 266 -35.45 52.38 22.55
C VAL A 266 -34.50 51.71 21.57
N GLY A 267 -35.05 51.23 20.44
CA GLY A 267 -34.33 50.45 19.44
C GLY A 267 -34.44 48.93 19.61
N ASP A 268 -34.98 48.41 20.72
CA ASP A 268 -35.25 46.98 20.87
C ASP A 268 -36.29 46.53 19.84
N ILE A 269 -36.02 45.41 19.16
CA ILE A 269 -36.90 44.82 18.15
C ILE A 269 -37.74 43.71 18.82
N ILE A 270 -39.06 43.76 18.70
CA ILE A 270 -39.95 42.73 19.28
C ILE A 270 -40.17 41.61 18.26
N ASP A 271 -39.67 40.41 18.57
CA ASP A 271 -39.83 39.23 17.71
C ASP A 271 -41.12 38.46 18.01
N SER A 272 -41.52 38.39 19.29
CA SER A 272 -42.73 37.66 19.71
C SER A 272 -43.32 38.21 21.00
N ILE A 273 -44.65 38.13 21.13
CA ILE A 273 -45.42 38.49 22.32
C ILE A 273 -46.12 37.23 22.83
N ASN A 274 -45.90 36.88 24.10
CA ASN A 274 -46.39 35.66 24.76
C ASN A 274 -46.03 34.36 24.00
N GLY A 275 -44.92 34.35 23.27
CA GLY A 275 -44.46 33.22 22.47
C GLY A 275 -44.99 33.20 21.03
N GLU A 276 -45.91 34.10 20.67
CA GLU A 276 -46.40 34.23 19.30
C GLU A 276 -45.62 35.30 18.54
N ARG A 277 -45.09 34.92 17.37
CA ARG A 277 -44.41 35.88 16.49
C ARG A 277 -45.38 36.95 16.02
N CYS A 278 -44.86 38.17 15.90
CA CYS A 278 -45.60 39.30 15.37
C CYS A 278 -44.99 39.68 14.03
N MET A 279 -45.80 39.68 12.98
CA MET A 279 -45.34 39.93 11.62
C MET A 279 -45.61 41.37 11.17
N SER A 280 -46.40 42.13 11.93
CA SER A 280 -46.73 43.53 11.65
C SER A 280 -46.94 44.34 12.93
N LEU A 281 -46.78 45.66 12.83
CA LEU A 281 -47.07 46.58 13.92
C LEU A 281 -48.52 46.48 14.40
N GLN A 282 -49.48 46.36 13.48
CA GLN A 282 -50.90 46.25 13.80
C GLN A 282 -51.19 45.00 14.65
N GLU A 283 -50.62 43.86 14.27
CA GLU A 283 -50.76 42.60 15.02
C GLU A 283 -50.15 42.71 16.41
N ALA A 284 -48.95 43.31 16.53
CA ALA A 284 -48.31 43.52 17.82
C ALA A 284 -49.14 44.43 18.73
N VAL A 285 -49.70 45.53 18.21
CA VAL A 285 -50.56 46.44 18.98
C VAL A 285 -51.82 45.73 19.45
N THR A 286 -52.48 44.94 18.58
CA THR A 286 -53.67 44.18 18.97
C THR A 286 -53.36 43.14 20.06
N LYS A 287 -52.24 42.41 19.95
CA LYS A 287 -51.82 41.41 20.95
C LYS A 287 -51.49 42.04 22.30
N LEU A 288 -50.89 43.24 22.31
CA LEU A 288 -50.56 43.96 23.54
C LEU A 288 -51.79 44.61 24.18
N GLN A 289 -52.74 45.12 23.39
CA GLN A 289 -53.99 45.70 23.90
C GLN A 289 -54.94 44.65 24.48
N GLY A 290 -54.95 43.43 23.93
CA GLY A 290 -55.76 42.31 24.42
C GLY A 290 -55.17 41.58 25.64
N SER A 291 -53.92 41.88 26.01
CA SER A 291 -53.23 41.19 27.11
C SER A 291 -53.31 41.99 28.41
N THR A 292 -53.93 41.41 29.45
CA THR A 292 -53.96 41.98 30.80
C THR A 292 -53.07 41.15 31.74
N GLY A 293 -52.24 41.81 32.56
CA GLY A 293 -51.33 41.15 33.51
C GLY A 293 -49.88 41.11 33.03
N SER A 294 -49.19 39.98 33.22
CA SER A 294 -47.78 39.82 32.82
C SER A 294 -47.66 39.37 31.37
N ILE A 295 -46.93 40.14 30.55
CA ILE A 295 -46.68 39.88 29.13
C ILE A 295 -45.22 39.47 28.96
N SER A 296 -44.96 38.38 28.24
CA SER A 296 -43.60 37.93 27.95
C SER A 296 -43.21 38.33 26.53
N LEU A 297 -42.20 39.17 26.39
CA LEU A 297 -41.68 39.65 25.12
C LEU A 297 -40.36 38.95 24.81
N SER A 298 -40.20 38.45 23.59
CA SER A 298 -38.87 38.09 23.06
C SER A 298 -38.40 39.24 22.20
N ILE A 299 -37.26 39.82 22.56
CA ILE A 299 -36.67 40.96 21.87
C ILE A 299 -35.31 40.60 21.29
N THR A 300 -34.98 41.25 20.18
CA THR A 300 -33.63 41.30 19.63
C THR A 300 -33.05 42.68 19.89
N ARG A 301 -31.91 42.73 20.57
CA ARG A 301 -31.12 43.95 20.77
C ARG A 301 -29.90 43.92 19.84
N GLN A 302 -29.70 45.02 19.12
CA GLN A 302 -28.50 45.31 18.34
C GLN A 302 -27.44 45.97 19.22
#